data_AF-A0A7Y5U8J8-F1
#
_entry.id   AF-A0A7Y5U8J8-F1
#
_cell.length_a   1.000
_cell.length_b   1.000
_cell.length_c   1.000
_cell.angle_alpha   90.00
_cell.angle_beta   90.00
_cell.angle_gamma   90.00
#
_symmetry.space_group_name_H-M   'P 1'
#
loop_
_entity.id
_entity.type
_entity.pdbx_description
1 polymer ?
#
loop_
_entity_poly.entity_id
_entity_poly.type
_entity_poly.pdbx_seq_one_letter_code
_entity_poly.pdbx_strand_id
1 'polypeptide(L)'
;MDQAFFGAVKSNGTSHRPRFFAVLPVLSGLALAGLLAGGAGCGDSGSGGAGGGSGGGQPEGGGAVCGLTPAENAEFCESTPGTPDCDLVGAAEFEVCGVPLREPPEELKRSNNVIDFSGDGPPDVSCFEPANYPAPPGEPTMVTVSGFARIFSSGCNSHDLKITFHRVQPDGQLGEAIGESVVTAADCETVGESTEVDDCDLRWECPYSYANVPTDTELAIRTESGPNAGIWGPLIQYNIYISQSEVVDGVWDHDVRALAQDDYSVIPQAAIGTQITPGHGVVAGEVHDCGDVRLTNAVADIDQEHVLTTYFTSNEESPLPDQAAKSTSSLGLYAALDVPEGPVTVAAGGFIDGKFVALGQHRAWVYKDTVTSVTFKGLQPYQVSE
;
A
#
# COMPACT_ATOMS: atom_id res chain seq x y z
N MET A 1 -14.14 22.31 54.46
CA MET A 1 -15.28 23.19 54.14
C MET A 1 -14.80 24.12 53.05
N ASP A 2 -15.64 24.27 52.04
CA ASP A 2 -15.51 25.02 50.79
C ASP A 2 -14.86 24.36 49.57
N GLN A 3 -15.77 24.09 48.63
CA GLN A 3 -15.65 23.64 47.25
C GLN A 3 -15.53 24.86 46.32
N ALA A 4 -14.83 24.72 45.19
CA ALA A 4 -15.17 25.31 43.89
C ALA A 4 -14.22 24.68 42.83
N PHE A 5 -14.73 23.80 41.96
CA PHE A 5 -15.30 24.10 40.63
C PHE A 5 -14.25 24.55 39.59
N PHE A 6 -13.75 23.59 38.79
CA PHE A 6 -13.47 23.80 37.37
C PHE A 6 -13.94 22.55 36.61
N GLY A 7 -14.78 22.80 35.60
CA GLY A 7 -15.51 21.77 34.87
C GLY A 7 -14.61 21.01 33.91
N ALA A 8 -14.79 19.69 33.90
CA ALA A 8 -14.32 18.84 32.83
C ALA A 8 -15.13 19.14 31.56
N VAL A 9 -14.48 19.73 30.56
CA VAL A 9 -14.98 19.71 29.19
C VAL A 9 -14.55 18.36 28.60
N LYS A 10 -15.49 17.40 28.55
CA LYS A 10 -15.34 16.22 27.70
C LYS A 10 -15.48 16.69 26.25
N SER A 11 -14.37 16.79 25.54
CA SER A 11 -14.35 16.82 24.08
C SER A 11 -14.69 15.41 23.58
N ASN A 12 -15.97 15.17 23.28
CA ASN A 12 -16.37 14.03 22.47
C ASN A 12 -16.17 14.43 21.00
N GLY A 13 -14.93 14.33 20.53
CA GLY A 13 -14.54 14.51 19.14
C GLY A 13 -14.44 13.18 18.40
N THR A 14 -15.47 12.33 18.46
CA THR A 14 -15.59 11.22 17.51
C THR A 14 -15.89 11.81 16.14
N SER A 15 -14.85 12.05 15.34
CA SER A 15 -14.96 12.27 13.90
C SER A 15 -15.37 10.95 13.23
N HIS A 16 -16.63 10.55 13.43
CA HIS A 16 -17.25 9.59 12.52
C HIS A 16 -17.47 10.33 11.20
N ARG A 17 -16.53 10.18 10.26
CA ARG A 17 -16.76 10.54 8.86
C ARG A 17 -17.93 9.68 8.36
N PRO A 18 -19.10 10.25 8.03
CA PRO A 18 -20.19 9.46 7.48
C PRO A 18 -19.80 9.04 6.05
N ARG A 19 -19.57 7.74 5.84
CA ARG A 19 -19.62 7.15 4.50
C ARG A 19 -21.04 7.37 3.97
N PHE A 20 -21.22 8.36 3.09
CA PHE A 20 -22.48 8.61 2.40
C PHE A 20 -22.76 7.45 1.45
N PHE A 21 -23.55 6.46 1.90
CA PHE A 21 -24.22 5.53 1.00
C PHE A 21 -25.32 6.29 0.26
N ALA A 22 -25.05 6.72 -0.96
CA ALA A 22 -26.07 7.19 -1.88
C ALA A 22 -26.93 6.01 -2.34
N VAL A 23 -28.03 5.75 -1.63
CA VAL A 23 -29.12 4.91 -2.13
C VAL A 23 -29.88 5.72 -3.18
N LEU A 24 -29.65 5.45 -4.47
CA LEU A 24 -30.53 5.93 -5.54
C LEU A 24 -31.44 4.80 -6.08
N PRO A 25 -32.67 5.15 -6.49
CA PRO A 25 -33.76 4.20 -6.65
C PRO A 25 -33.74 3.52 -8.02
N VAL A 26 -34.23 2.28 -8.00
CA VAL A 26 -34.66 1.48 -9.15
C VAL A 26 -35.63 2.29 -10.02
N LEU A 27 -35.24 2.52 -11.28
CA LEU A 27 -36.13 2.99 -12.33
C LEU A 27 -36.08 1.99 -13.49
N SER A 28 -37.18 1.25 -13.62
CA SER A 28 -37.44 0.29 -14.68
C SER A 28 -37.88 0.99 -15.98
N GLY A 29 -37.38 0.49 -17.11
CA GLY A 29 -38.06 0.51 -18.41
C GLY A 29 -37.47 1.46 -19.45
N LEU A 30 -36.86 0.92 -20.52
CA LEU A 30 -37.55 0.58 -21.78
C LEU A 30 -36.56 -0.05 -22.76
N ALA A 31 -37.03 -1.04 -23.51
CA ALA A 31 -36.29 -1.72 -24.56
C ALA A 31 -36.09 -0.85 -25.81
N LEU A 32 -34.98 -1.05 -26.53
CA LEU A 32 -34.94 -0.87 -27.98
C LEU A 32 -33.98 -1.88 -28.62
N ALA A 33 -34.52 -2.68 -29.54
CA ALA A 33 -33.80 -3.60 -30.40
C ALA A 33 -33.10 -2.87 -31.55
N GLY A 34 -31.93 -3.36 -31.96
CA GLY A 34 -31.22 -2.89 -33.16
C GLY A 34 -30.22 -3.94 -33.64
N LEU A 35 -30.62 -4.64 -34.70
CA LEU A 35 -29.90 -5.69 -35.42
C LEU A 35 -29.01 -5.04 -36.51
N LEU A 36 -27.80 -5.58 -36.78
CA LEU A 36 -27.29 -6.01 -38.11
C LEU A 36 -25.75 -5.93 -38.29
N ALA A 37 -25.23 -7.04 -38.86
CA ALA A 37 -24.11 -7.21 -39.81
C ALA A 37 -22.69 -6.76 -39.36
N GLY A 38 -21.62 -7.52 -39.52
CA GLY A 38 -21.29 -8.53 -40.53
C GLY A 38 -20.00 -8.10 -41.22
N GLY A 39 -18.90 -8.83 -41.03
CA GLY A 39 -17.61 -8.50 -41.64
C GLY A 39 -16.59 -9.62 -41.45
N ALA A 40 -16.64 -10.60 -42.35
CA ALA A 40 -15.57 -11.57 -42.56
C ALA A 40 -14.40 -10.89 -43.30
N GLY A 41 -13.17 -11.17 -42.86
CA GLY A 41 -11.94 -10.80 -43.57
C GLY A 41 -10.93 -11.94 -43.47
N CYS A 42 -10.74 -12.65 -44.58
CA CYS A 42 -9.73 -13.68 -44.78
C CYS A 42 -8.46 -13.10 -45.42
N GLY A 43 -7.31 -13.73 -45.15
CA GLY A 43 -6.12 -13.78 -46.02
C GLY A 43 -4.98 -12.84 -45.60
N ASP A 44 -3.70 -13.21 -45.69
CA ASP A 44 -3.06 -14.39 -46.28
C ASP A 44 -1.60 -14.51 -45.79
N SER A 45 -1.09 -15.72 -45.97
CA SER A 45 0.21 -16.36 -45.79
C SER A 45 1.48 -15.51 -46.02
N GLY A 46 2.50 -15.73 -45.15
CA GLY A 46 3.88 -15.30 -45.37
C GLY A 46 4.88 -16.16 -44.59
N SER A 47 5.73 -16.87 -45.32
CA SER A 47 6.59 -17.98 -44.91
C SER A 47 7.93 -17.59 -44.27
N GLY A 48 8.44 -18.45 -43.38
CA GLY A 48 9.85 -18.85 -43.37
C GLY A 48 10.74 -18.18 -42.32
N GLY A 49 11.13 -18.95 -41.30
CA GLY A 49 12.18 -18.56 -40.36
C GLY A 49 12.47 -19.65 -39.35
N ALA A 50 13.32 -20.60 -39.73
CA ALA A 50 13.84 -21.62 -38.84
C ALA A 50 14.73 -20.99 -37.75
N GLY A 51 14.44 -21.29 -36.49
CA GLY A 51 15.26 -20.93 -35.35
C GLY A 51 14.83 -21.74 -34.13
N GLY A 52 15.47 -22.89 -33.92
CA GLY A 52 15.24 -23.73 -32.76
C GLY A 52 15.67 -23.02 -31.49
N GLY A 53 14.68 -22.64 -30.67
CA GLY A 53 14.83 -22.27 -29.27
C GLY A 53 14.09 -23.31 -28.44
N SER A 54 14.79 -23.93 -27.50
CA SER A 54 14.29 -24.99 -26.64
C SER A 54 13.03 -24.54 -25.89
N GLY A 55 11.87 -25.00 -26.34
CA GLY A 55 10.62 -24.86 -25.61
C GLY A 55 10.69 -25.67 -24.33
N GLY A 56 10.95 -24.99 -23.22
CA GLY A 56 10.65 -25.53 -21.89
C GLY A 56 9.14 -25.62 -21.78
N GLY A 57 8.60 -26.82 -22.01
CA GLY A 57 7.20 -27.10 -21.72
C GLY A 57 6.97 -26.85 -20.24
N GLN A 58 6.19 -25.82 -19.95
CA GLN A 58 5.62 -25.55 -18.64
C GLN A 58 4.81 -26.80 -18.25
N PRO A 59 5.19 -27.54 -17.19
CA PRO A 59 4.41 -28.69 -16.78
C PRO A 59 3.03 -28.20 -16.34
N GLU A 60 1.97 -28.66 -17.02
CA GLU A 60 0.55 -28.43 -16.70
C GLU A 60 0.10 -29.13 -15.39
N GLY A 61 1.02 -29.27 -14.43
CA GLY A 61 0.71 -29.65 -13.06
C GLY A 61 1.48 -28.70 -12.17
N GLY A 62 0.77 -27.81 -11.48
CA GLY A 62 1.29 -26.84 -10.52
C GLY A 62 2.07 -27.50 -9.40
N GLY A 63 3.27 -27.98 -9.72
CA GLY A 63 4.24 -28.50 -8.78
C GLY A 63 4.87 -27.32 -8.07
N ALA A 64 4.95 -27.42 -6.75
CA ALA A 64 5.61 -26.46 -5.88
C ALA A 64 6.98 -26.05 -6.45
N VAL A 65 7.10 -24.79 -6.89
CA VAL A 65 8.38 -24.20 -7.31
C VAL A 65 9.19 -23.93 -6.04
N CYS A 66 10.44 -24.39 -6.01
CA CYS A 66 11.29 -24.34 -4.80
C CYS A 66 10.67 -25.01 -3.55
N GLY A 67 9.67 -25.88 -3.69
CA GLY A 67 8.95 -26.46 -2.56
C GLY A 67 7.93 -25.52 -1.90
N LEU A 68 7.64 -24.36 -2.50
CA LEU A 68 6.63 -23.42 -2.04
C LEU A 68 5.24 -23.81 -2.55
N THR A 69 4.24 -23.64 -1.68
CA THR A 69 2.83 -23.83 -2.04
C THR A 69 2.24 -22.51 -2.55
N PRO A 70 1.71 -22.46 -3.78
CA PRO A 70 1.01 -21.26 -4.28
C PRO A 70 -0.19 -20.92 -3.41
N ALA A 71 -0.38 -19.63 -3.13
CA ALA A 71 -1.56 -19.15 -2.42
C ALA A 71 -2.84 -19.37 -3.23
N GLU A 72 -3.96 -19.55 -2.52
CA GLU A 72 -5.29 -19.44 -3.12
C GLU A 72 -5.59 -17.98 -3.50
N ASN A 73 -6.50 -17.80 -4.47
CA ASN A 73 -6.90 -16.48 -5.01
C ASN A 73 -5.73 -15.70 -5.64
N ALA A 74 -4.74 -16.39 -6.19
CA ALA A 74 -3.55 -15.82 -6.81
C ALA A 74 -3.68 -15.70 -8.36
N GLU A 75 -4.88 -15.85 -8.93
CA GLU A 75 -5.08 -15.77 -10.38
C GLU A 75 -4.72 -14.40 -10.95
N PHE A 76 -4.75 -13.34 -10.14
CA PHE A 76 -4.31 -12.00 -10.57
C PHE A 76 -2.80 -11.94 -10.85
N CYS A 77 -2.01 -12.90 -10.34
CA CYS A 77 -0.59 -13.00 -10.64
C CYS A 77 -0.31 -13.32 -12.12
N GLU A 78 -1.30 -13.80 -12.88
CA GLU A 78 -1.13 -14.11 -14.31
C GLU A 78 -0.75 -12.88 -15.14
N SER A 79 -1.17 -11.67 -14.72
CA SER A 79 -0.82 -10.41 -15.41
C SER A 79 0.65 -10.01 -15.22
N THR A 80 1.26 -10.46 -14.12
CA THR A 80 2.65 -10.14 -13.74
C THR A 80 3.29 -11.38 -13.12
N PRO A 81 3.57 -12.42 -13.92
CA PRO A 81 4.05 -13.68 -13.40
C PRO A 81 5.45 -13.52 -12.83
N GLY A 82 5.59 -13.80 -11.53
CA GLY A 82 6.87 -13.94 -10.85
C GLY A 82 7.32 -15.40 -10.83
N THR A 83 8.64 -15.63 -10.79
CA THR A 83 9.20 -16.94 -10.46
C THR A 83 9.96 -16.79 -9.15
N PRO A 84 9.65 -17.57 -8.09
CA PRO A 84 10.39 -17.51 -6.85
C PRO A 84 11.87 -17.72 -7.04
N ASP A 85 12.68 -16.85 -6.46
CA ASP A 85 14.10 -17.10 -6.30
C ASP A 85 14.31 -18.14 -5.19
N CYS A 86 14.72 -19.35 -5.57
CA CYS A 86 14.92 -20.45 -4.63
C CYS A 86 16.01 -20.14 -3.58
N ASP A 87 16.90 -19.18 -3.84
CA ASP A 87 17.93 -18.77 -2.88
C ASP A 87 17.35 -17.90 -1.75
N LEU A 88 16.18 -17.30 -1.96
CA LEU A 88 15.48 -16.45 -0.98
C LEU A 88 14.45 -17.20 -0.12
N VAL A 89 14.15 -18.45 -0.43
CA VAL A 89 13.10 -19.24 0.24
C VAL A 89 13.30 -19.30 1.75
N GLY A 90 14.51 -19.60 2.23
CA GLY A 90 14.79 -19.70 3.66
C GLY A 90 13.78 -20.58 4.42
N ALA A 91 12.93 -19.96 5.24
CA ALA A 91 11.87 -20.61 6.01
C ALA A 91 10.46 -20.38 5.44
N ALA A 92 10.36 -19.91 4.19
CA ALA A 92 9.11 -19.76 3.46
C ALA A 92 8.54 -21.13 3.09
N GLU A 93 7.20 -21.22 3.16
CA GLU A 93 6.44 -22.43 2.82
C GLU A 93 5.41 -22.15 1.72
N PHE A 94 5.12 -20.87 1.48
CA PHE A 94 4.13 -20.40 0.54
C PHE A 94 4.73 -19.41 -0.45
N GLU A 95 4.03 -19.13 -1.53
CA GLU A 95 4.33 -18.00 -2.41
C GLU A 95 3.08 -17.26 -2.86
N VAL A 96 3.26 -15.96 -3.11
CA VAL A 96 2.27 -15.11 -3.78
C VAL A 96 2.98 -14.41 -4.94
N CYS A 97 2.56 -14.73 -6.17
CA CYS A 97 3.10 -14.16 -7.40
C CYS A 97 4.65 -14.21 -7.50
N GLY A 98 5.28 -15.29 -7.06
CA GLY A 98 6.74 -15.42 -7.08
C GLY A 98 7.45 -14.91 -5.82
N VAL A 99 6.76 -14.31 -4.85
CA VAL A 99 7.38 -13.86 -3.60
C VAL A 99 7.27 -14.97 -2.54
N PRO A 100 8.39 -15.51 -2.01
CA PRO A 100 8.35 -16.50 -0.94
C PRO A 100 7.82 -15.89 0.37
N LEU A 101 6.83 -16.54 0.99
CA LEU A 101 6.24 -16.11 2.25
C LEU A 101 6.31 -17.21 3.33
N ARG A 102 6.57 -16.79 4.57
CA ARG A 102 6.55 -17.66 5.74
C ARG A 102 5.12 -18.05 6.11
N GLU A 103 4.97 -19.17 6.81
CA GLU A 103 3.69 -19.57 7.38
C GLU A 103 3.23 -18.57 8.46
N PRO A 104 2.02 -17.98 8.35
CA PRO A 104 1.43 -17.18 9.41
C PRO A 104 1.14 -18.02 10.66
N PRO A 105 1.31 -17.47 11.87
CA PRO A 105 1.09 -18.23 13.11
C PRO A 105 -0.39 -18.51 13.42
N GLU A 106 -1.31 -17.74 12.83
CA GLU A 106 -2.75 -17.77 13.11
C GLU A 106 -3.56 -17.34 11.88
N GLU A 107 -4.88 -17.57 11.94
CA GLU A 107 -5.87 -17.05 10.99
C GLU A 107 -5.91 -15.51 10.96
N LEU A 108 -6.19 -14.95 9.79
CA LEU A 108 -6.39 -13.53 9.58
C LEU A 108 -7.54 -12.99 10.42
N LYS A 109 -7.36 -11.78 10.95
CA LYS A 109 -8.38 -11.05 11.72
C LYS A 109 -8.40 -9.59 11.31
N ARG A 110 -9.58 -9.00 11.24
CA ARG A 110 -9.73 -7.55 11.16
C ARG A 110 -9.30 -6.90 12.47
N SER A 111 -8.55 -5.82 12.35
CA SER A 111 -8.19 -4.99 13.50
C SER A 111 -9.40 -4.14 13.90
N ASN A 112 -9.78 -4.16 15.17
CA ASN A 112 -11.00 -3.51 15.65
C ASN A 112 -10.77 -2.57 16.85
N ASN A 113 -9.50 -2.33 17.20
CA ASN A 113 -9.08 -1.58 18.37
C ASN A 113 -8.09 -0.44 18.04
N VAL A 114 -7.94 -0.13 16.75
CA VAL A 114 -7.14 0.98 16.24
C VAL A 114 -8.04 2.16 15.88
N ILE A 115 -7.49 3.36 15.92
CA ILE A 115 -8.20 4.60 15.63
C ILE A 115 -8.54 4.62 14.14
N ASP A 116 -7.55 4.38 13.29
CA ASP A 116 -7.71 4.39 11.84
C ASP A 116 -7.76 2.98 11.26
N PHE A 117 -8.59 2.82 10.22
CA PHE A 117 -8.72 1.56 9.46
C PHE A 117 -9.14 0.36 10.33
N SER A 118 -9.98 0.59 11.33
CA SER A 118 -10.61 -0.45 12.13
C SER A 118 -11.93 -0.93 11.53
N GLY A 119 -12.25 -2.21 11.76
CA GLY A 119 -13.50 -2.81 11.33
C GLY A 119 -13.82 -4.11 12.06
N ASP A 120 -15.10 -4.44 12.11
CA ASP A 120 -15.59 -5.68 12.69
C ASP A 120 -15.83 -6.76 11.61
N GLY A 121 -15.98 -8.00 12.08
CA GLY A 121 -16.35 -9.15 11.25
C GLY A 121 -15.16 -9.94 10.72
N PRO A 122 -15.42 -10.94 9.85
CA PRO A 122 -14.36 -11.71 9.21
C PRO A 122 -13.56 -10.83 8.22
N PRO A 123 -12.30 -11.19 7.93
CA PRO A 123 -11.53 -10.59 6.84
C PRO A 123 -12.30 -10.64 5.52
N ASP A 124 -12.28 -9.54 4.77
CA ASP A 124 -12.88 -9.46 3.44
C ASP A 124 -11.80 -9.58 2.35
N VAL A 125 -11.73 -10.74 1.73
CA VAL A 125 -10.82 -11.02 0.60
C VAL A 125 -11.56 -11.14 -0.72
N SER A 126 -12.83 -10.69 -0.79
CA SER A 126 -13.67 -10.96 -1.96
C SER A 126 -13.12 -10.31 -3.24
N CYS A 127 -12.40 -9.19 -3.13
CA CYS A 127 -11.79 -8.49 -4.27
C CYS A 127 -10.64 -9.26 -4.93
N PHE A 128 -10.13 -10.33 -4.32
CA PHE A 128 -9.16 -11.24 -4.94
C PHE A 128 -9.82 -12.41 -5.69
N GLU A 129 -11.15 -12.51 -5.68
CA GLU A 129 -11.86 -13.45 -6.54
C GLU A 129 -12.00 -12.86 -7.95
N PRO A 130 -11.71 -13.63 -9.03
CA PRO A 130 -11.79 -13.12 -10.41
C PRO A 130 -13.13 -12.48 -10.79
N ALA A 131 -14.23 -12.93 -10.18
CA ALA A 131 -15.56 -12.37 -10.41
C ALA A 131 -15.74 -10.95 -9.86
N ASN A 132 -14.88 -10.53 -8.93
CA ASN A 132 -14.93 -9.26 -8.21
C ASN A 132 -13.71 -8.37 -8.51
N TYR A 133 -12.88 -8.74 -9.49
CA TYR A 133 -11.76 -7.89 -9.88
C TYR A 133 -12.23 -6.50 -10.27
N PRO A 134 -11.46 -5.46 -9.93
CA PRO A 134 -11.81 -4.10 -10.26
C PRO A 134 -11.86 -3.94 -11.78
N ALA A 135 -12.77 -3.08 -12.25
CA ALA A 135 -12.87 -2.79 -13.67
C ALA A 135 -11.54 -2.16 -14.17
N PRO A 136 -11.16 -2.38 -15.45
CA PRO A 136 -9.97 -1.76 -16.02
C PRO A 136 -9.98 -0.23 -15.87
N PRO A 137 -8.79 0.42 -15.81
CA PRO A 137 -8.71 1.86 -15.68
C PRO A 137 -9.52 2.61 -16.74
N GLY A 138 -10.24 3.66 -16.32
CA GLY A 138 -10.96 4.57 -17.23
C GLY A 138 -10.06 5.57 -17.96
N GLU A 139 -10.68 6.54 -18.65
CA GLU A 139 -9.94 7.68 -19.21
C GLU A 139 -9.55 8.65 -18.08
N PRO A 140 -8.25 8.97 -17.90
CA PRO A 140 -7.80 9.84 -16.81
C PRO A 140 -8.41 11.25 -16.87
N THR A 141 -8.89 11.73 -15.73
CA THR A 141 -9.30 13.12 -15.52
C THR A 141 -8.39 13.79 -14.49
N MET A 142 -8.23 15.11 -14.54
CA MET A 142 -7.36 15.83 -13.61
C MET A 142 -8.14 16.31 -12.39
N VAL A 143 -7.63 16.02 -11.20
CA VAL A 143 -8.26 16.37 -9.93
C VAL A 143 -7.29 17.13 -9.02
N THR A 144 -7.82 17.68 -7.93
CA THR A 144 -7.02 18.19 -6.81
C THR A 144 -6.97 17.12 -5.73
N VAL A 145 -5.80 16.83 -5.21
CA VAL A 145 -5.62 16.00 -4.02
C VAL A 145 -5.45 16.91 -2.81
N SER A 146 -6.19 16.65 -1.75
CA SER A 146 -6.05 17.39 -0.49
C SER A 146 -6.09 16.44 0.69
N GLY A 147 -5.45 16.81 1.79
CA GLY A 147 -5.49 16.07 3.04
C GLY A 147 -4.43 16.59 3.99
N PHE A 148 -3.97 15.73 4.89
CA PHE A 148 -2.98 16.07 5.90
C PHE A 148 -1.67 15.29 5.68
N ALA A 149 -0.56 15.92 6.05
CA ALA A 149 0.72 15.24 6.18
C ALA A 149 0.80 14.54 7.54
N ARG A 150 0.43 13.25 7.57
CA ARG A 150 0.38 12.42 8.78
C ARG A 150 1.77 11.96 9.18
N ILE A 151 2.12 12.14 10.45
CA ILE A 151 3.43 11.73 10.97
C ILE A 151 3.38 10.23 11.28
N PHE A 152 4.35 9.46 10.78
CA PHE A 152 4.38 8.01 10.98
C PHE A 152 4.60 7.60 12.44
N SER A 153 5.64 8.12 13.10
CA SER A 153 5.97 7.77 14.49
C SER A 153 6.52 8.96 15.24
N SER A 154 7.73 9.45 14.88
CA SER A 154 8.37 10.55 15.61
C SER A 154 8.09 11.90 14.97
N GLY A 155 7.93 12.94 15.80
CA GLY A 155 7.74 14.32 15.37
C GLY A 155 6.48 14.97 15.96
N CYS A 156 6.55 16.29 16.16
CA CYS A 156 5.47 17.07 16.75
C CYS A 156 4.73 17.95 15.75
N ASN A 157 5.30 18.21 14.57
CA ASN A 157 4.68 19.09 13.58
C ASN A 157 5.14 18.67 12.17
N SER A 158 4.23 18.46 11.21
CA SER A 158 4.56 18.05 9.84
C SER A 158 4.84 19.19 8.85
N HIS A 159 5.31 20.33 9.36
CA HIS A 159 5.73 21.48 8.57
C HIS A 159 6.96 21.20 7.69
N ASP A 160 7.15 22.04 6.68
CA ASP A 160 8.26 21.99 5.73
C ASP A 160 8.47 20.61 5.09
N LEU A 161 7.39 19.84 4.92
CA LEU A 161 7.38 18.58 4.19
C LEU A 161 7.13 18.86 2.70
N LYS A 162 8.07 18.46 1.86
CA LYS A 162 7.89 18.50 0.41
C LYS A 162 7.16 17.25 -0.07
N ILE A 163 6.13 17.45 -0.87
CA ILE A 163 5.25 16.42 -1.43
C ILE A 163 5.34 16.50 -2.95
N THR A 164 5.58 15.38 -3.62
CA THR A 164 5.62 15.28 -5.09
C THR A 164 4.89 14.03 -5.55
N PHE A 165 3.96 14.18 -6.49
CA PHE A 165 3.29 13.05 -7.15
C PHE A 165 4.06 12.62 -8.39
N HIS A 166 4.11 11.33 -8.65
CA HIS A 166 4.80 10.73 -9.80
C HIS A 166 3.89 9.71 -10.49
N ARG A 167 4.06 9.57 -11.81
CA ARG A 167 3.63 8.35 -12.50
C ARG A 167 4.59 7.21 -12.15
N VAL A 168 4.11 5.98 -12.12
CA VAL A 168 4.97 4.79 -11.98
C VAL A 168 5.31 4.22 -13.36
N GLN A 169 6.57 3.87 -13.56
CA GLN A 169 7.05 3.21 -14.78
C GLN A 169 6.79 1.70 -14.71
N PRO A 170 6.80 0.97 -15.85
CA PRO A 170 6.53 -0.47 -15.87
C PRO A 170 7.46 -1.32 -15.01
N ASP A 171 8.67 -0.84 -14.70
CA ASP A 171 9.65 -1.51 -13.82
C ASP A 171 9.54 -1.09 -12.35
N GLY A 172 8.53 -0.29 -12.01
CA GLY A 172 8.32 0.23 -10.65
C GLY A 172 9.08 1.52 -10.36
N GLN A 173 9.90 2.07 -11.26
CA GLN A 173 10.57 3.35 -11.01
C GLN A 173 9.59 4.53 -11.03
N LEU A 174 9.89 5.57 -10.24
CA LEU A 174 9.28 6.89 -10.37
C LEU A 174 9.56 7.48 -11.75
N GLY A 175 8.49 7.78 -12.46
CA GLY A 175 8.50 8.53 -13.71
C GLY A 175 8.52 10.04 -13.49
N GLU A 176 8.03 10.75 -14.50
CA GLU A 176 7.93 12.21 -14.47
C GLU A 176 7.09 12.68 -13.27
N ALA A 177 7.57 13.72 -12.60
CA ALA A 177 6.81 14.40 -11.56
C ALA A 177 5.57 15.06 -12.18
N ILE A 178 4.44 14.91 -11.51
CA ILE A 178 3.17 15.46 -11.94
C ILE A 178 3.04 16.86 -11.35
N GLY A 179 3.05 17.90 -12.17
CA GLY A 179 2.91 19.28 -11.70
C GLY A 179 4.09 19.77 -10.85
N GLU A 180 3.85 20.82 -10.05
CA GLU A 180 4.86 21.38 -9.15
C GLU A 180 4.75 20.76 -7.76
N SER A 181 5.89 20.46 -7.13
CA SER A 181 5.91 19.96 -5.75
C SER A 181 5.32 20.98 -4.79
N VAL A 182 4.59 20.50 -3.78
CA VAL A 182 4.02 21.33 -2.72
C VAL A 182 4.89 21.19 -1.47
N VAL A 183 5.00 22.26 -0.68
CA VAL A 183 5.63 22.22 0.65
C VAL A 183 4.59 22.63 1.68
N THR A 184 4.40 21.83 2.73
CA THR A 184 3.51 22.18 3.84
C THR A 184 3.96 23.49 4.50
N ALA A 185 3.00 24.24 5.04
CA ALA A 185 3.31 25.53 5.66
C ALA A 185 4.27 25.36 6.85
N ALA A 186 5.16 26.33 7.06
CA ALA A 186 6.10 26.36 8.19
C ALA A 186 5.42 26.38 9.57
N ASP A 187 4.13 26.75 9.62
CA ASP A 187 3.27 26.69 10.79
C ASP A 187 1.88 26.27 10.34
N CYS A 188 1.33 25.24 10.98
CA CYS A 188 -0.01 24.74 10.73
C CYS A 188 -0.83 24.57 12.01
N GLU A 189 -0.43 25.13 13.16
CA GLU A 189 -1.19 25.00 14.42
C GLU A 189 -2.60 25.60 14.35
N THR A 190 -2.85 26.49 13.39
CA THR A 190 -4.15 27.17 13.20
C THR A 190 -5.07 26.49 12.19
N VAL A 191 -4.54 25.58 11.38
CA VAL A 191 -5.24 24.97 10.23
C VAL A 191 -5.08 23.45 10.15
N GLY A 192 -4.16 22.90 10.93
CA GLY A 192 -3.86 21.49 11.01
C GLY A 192 -4.78 20.74 11.96
N GLU A 193 -4.69 19.42 11.87
CA GLU A 193 -5.29 18.53 12.87
C GLU A 193 -4.30 18.32 14.01
N SER A 194 -4.83 18.22 15.24
CA SER A 194 -4.02 17.91 16.40
C SER A 194 -4.41 16.62 17.08
N THR A 195 -3.39 15.92 17.56
CA THR A 195 -3.50 14.71 18.37
C THR A 195 -2.63 14.86 19.61
N GLU A 196 -3.15 14.45 20.77
CA GLU A 196 -2.33 14.33 21.98
C GLU A 196 -1.44 13.09 21.81
N VAL A 197 -0.13 13.24 21.99
CA VAL A 197 0.83 12.13 21.94
C VAL A 197 1.83 12.29 23.08
N ASP A 198 2.35 11.20 23.62
CA ASP A 198 3.18 11.26 24.84
C ASP A 198 4.45 12.12 24.68
N ASP A 199 5.03 12.18 23.47
CA ASP A 199 6.30 12.87 23.20
C ASP A 199 6.13 14.35 22.81
N CYS A 200 4.90 14.81 22.56
CA CYS A 200 4.58 16.18 22.16
C CYS A 200 3.29 16.60 22.86
N ASP A 201 3.28 17.69 23.65
CA ASP A 201 2.05 18.19 24.29
C ASP A 201 0.84 18.17 23.31
N LEU A 202 1.08 18.61 22.07
CA LEU A 202 0.22 18.35 20.92
C LEU A 202 1.09 18.05 19.68
N ARG A 203 0.70 17.04 18.91
CA ARG A 203 1.18 16.80 17.55
C ARG A 203 0.29 17.55 16.57
N TRP A 204 0.88 18.24 15.60
CA TRP A 204 0.18 19.00 14.56
C TRP A 204 0.47 18.43 13.17
N GLU A 205 -0.58 18.12 12.44
CA GLU A 205 -0.48 17.59 11.08
C GLU A 205 -0.95 18.65 10.09
N CYS A 206 -0.04 19.09 9.23
CA CYS A 206 -0.26 20.20 8.32
C CYS A 206 -1.12 19.78 7.12
N PRO A 207 -2.13 20.60 6.74
CA PRO A 207 -2.91 20.34 5.55
C PRO A 207 -2.07 20.64 4.30
N TYR A 208 -2.40 19.97 3.19
CA TYR A 208 -1.83 20.25 1.89
C TYR A 208 -2.91 20.20 0.78
N SER A 209 -2.58 20.79 -0.37
CA SER A 209 -3.41 20.72 -1.58
C SER A 209 -2.49 20.63 -2.79
N TYR A 210 -2.73 19.66 -3.66
CA TYR A 210 -1.93 19.33 -4.83
C TYR A 210 -2.81 19.25 -6.08
N ALA A 211 -2.60 20.14 -7.05
CA ALA A 211 -3.45 20.24 -8.23
C ALA A 211 -2.97 19.35 -9.39
N ASN A 212 -3.89 19.04 -10.30
CA ASN A 212 -3.64 18.37 -11.59
C ASN A 212 -3.08 16.95 -11.47
N VAL A 213 -3.59 16.16 -10.52
CA VAL A 213 -3.26 14.74 -10.40
C VAL A 213 -4.23 13.93 -11.26
N PRO A 214 -3.76 13.01 -12.14
CA PRO A 214 -4.64 12.23 -12.98
C PRO A 214 -5.32 11.10 -12.20
N THR A 215 -6.62 10.90 -12.43
CA THR A 215 -7.35 9.69 -12.02
C THR A 215 -6.95 8.49 -12.89
N ASP A 216 -7.39 7.31 -12.48
CA ASP A 216 -7.27 6.07 -13.26
C ASP A 216 -5.84 5.77 -13.75
N THR A 217 -4.85 6.15 -12.95
CA THR A 217 -3.43 6.05 -13.28
C THR A 217 -2.69 5.43 -12.09
N GLU A 218 -1.71 4.57 -12.34
CA GLU A 218 -0.77 4.10 -11.30
C GLU A 218 0.13 5.25 -10.86
N LEU A 219 0.05 5.62 -9.59
CA LEU A 219 0.75 6.75 -9.00
C LEU A 219 1.67 6.32 -7.86
N ALA A 220 2.65 7.17 -7.59
CA ALA A 220 3.43 7.13 -6.36
C ALA A 220 3.58 8.54 -5.78
N ILE A 221 3.72 8.63 -4.46
CA ILE A 221 3.88 9.90 -3.74
C ILE A 221 5.22 9.89 -3.04
N ARG A 222 6.09 10.83 -3.39
CA ARG A 222 7.34 11.07 -2.68
C ARG A 222 7.17 12.20 -1.67
N THR A 223 7.52 11.92 -0.43
CA THR A 223 7.60 12.89 0.66
C THR A 223 9.03 12.96 1.18
N GLU A 224 9.53 14.16 1.40
CA GLU A 224 10.89 14.39 1.88
C GLU A 224 11.01 15.76 2.55
N SER A 225 12.17 16.04 3.13
CA SER A 225 12.46 17.37 3.68
C SER A 225 12.31 18.46 2.61
N GLY A 226 11.50 19.47 2.92
CA GLY A 226 11.48 20.71 2.18
C GLY A 226 12.83 21.44 2.23
N PRO A 227 13.00 22.47 1.40
CA PRO A 227 14.23 23.24 1.38
C PRO A 227 14.55 23.78 2.78
N ASN A 228 15.72 23.39 3.32
CA ASN A 228 16.27 23.84 4.61
C ASN A 228 15.70 23.19 5.89
N ALA A 229 14.78 22.23 5.82
CA ALA A 229 14.23 21.58 7.01
C ALA A 229 15.19 20.50 7.57
N GLY A 230 15.51 19.49 6.76
CA GLY A 230 16.43 18.39 7.13
C GLY A 230 15.91 17.47 8.24
N ILE A 231 14.60 17.46 8.52
CA ILE A 231 13.96 16.69 9.60
C ILE A 231 13.18 15.46 9.09
N TRP A 232 12.84 15.43 7.80
CA TRP A 232 12.10 14.34 7.16
C TRP A 232 13.02 13.49 6.29
N GLY A 233 12.99 12.18 6.54
CA GLY A 233 13.60 11.20 5.65
C GLY A 233 12.78 11.03 4.37
N PRO A 234 13.42 10.64 3.25
CA PRO A 234 12.69 10.37 2.02
C PRO A 234 11.84 9.11 2.18
N LEU A 235 10.57 9.22 1.78
CA LEU A 235 9.61 8.13 1.75
C LEU A 235 8.85 8.19 0.43
N ILE A 236 8.62 7.03 -0.19
CA ILE A 236 7.88 6.88 -1.44
C ILE A 236 6.73 5.91 -1.23
N GLN A 237 5.50 6.40 -1.31
CA GLN A 237 4.28 5.59 -1.21
C GLN A 237 3.88 5.10 -2.60
N TYR A 238 3.86 3.78 -2.79
CA TYR A 238 3.34 3.09 -3.97
C TYR A 238 1.92 2.58 -3.71
N ASN A 239 1.36 1.94 -4.74
CA ASN A 239 -0.01 1.44 -4.76
C ASN A 239 -1.06 2.55 -4.62
N ILE A 240 -0.78 3.72 -5.19
CA ILE A 240 -1.69 4.86 -5.18
C ILE A 240 -2.50 4.85 -6.48
N TYR A 241 -3.81 4.80 -6.33
CA TYR A 241 -4.78 4.86 -7.40
C TYR A 241 -5.93 5.78 -7.00
N ILE A 242 -6.34 6.66 -7.91
CA ILE A 242 -7.48 7.56 -7.67
C ILE A 242 -8.62 7.11 -8.58
N SER A 243 -9.62 6.42 -8.02
CA SER A 243 -10.81 6.06 -8.78
C SER A 243 -11.69 7.28 -9.01
N GLN A 244 -12.26 7.46 -10.21
CA GLN A 244 -13.24 8.52 -10.45
C GLN A 244 -14.44 8.47 -9.49
N SER A 245 -14.76 7.29 -8.96
CA SER A 245 -15.87 7.11 -8.01
C SER A 245 -15.59 7.70 -6.63
N GLU A 246 -14.32 7.94 -6.29
CA GLU A 246 -13.88 8.51 -5.01
C GLU A 246 -13.70 10.02 -5.08
N VAL A 247 -13.74 10.60 -6.28
CA VAL A 247 -13.58 12.04 -6.49
C VAL A 247 -14.90 12.75 -6.23
N VAL A 248 -14.90 13.70 -5.30
CA VAL A 248 -16.06 14.52 -4.94
C VAL A 248 -15.74 15.97 -5.25
N ASP A 249 -16.58 16.62 -6.07
CA ASP A 249 -16.42 18.01 -6.50
C ASP A 249 -15.03 18.34 -7.07
N GLY A 250 -14.42 17.38 -7.77
CA GLY A 250 -13.08 17.51 -8.36
C GLY A 250 -11.93 17.37 -7.37
N VAL A 251 -12.22 16.94 -6.15
CA VAL A 251 -11.25 16.72 -5.07
C VAL A 251 -11.22 15.25 -4.67
N TRP A 252 -10.01 14.72 -4.46
CA TRP A 252 -9.79 13.43 -3.80
C TRP A 252 -9.11 13.68 -2.45
N ASP A 253 -9.73 13.19 -1.38
CA ASP A 253 -9.21 13.33 -0.01
C ASP A 253 -8.21 12.21 0.26
N HIS A 254 -6.96 12.57 0.55
CA HIS A 254 -5.91 11.61 0.83
C HIS A 254 -4.85 12.21 1.75
N ASP A 255 -4.48 11.45 2.76
CA ASP A 255 -3.41 11.81 3.67
C ASP A 255 -2.08 11.24 3.18
N VAL A 256 -1.01 12.04 3.20
CA VAL A 256 0.35 11.57 2.90
C VAL A 256 1.08 11.24 4.19
N ARG A 257 2.05 10.33 4.13
CA ARG A 257 2.89 9.98 5.28
C ARG A 257 4.17 10.82 5.31
N ALA A 258 4.53 11.30 6.49
CA ALA A 258 5.79 11.95 6.80
C ALA A 258 6.64 11.04 7.69
N LEU A 259 7.85 10.70 7.24
CA LEU A 259 8.79 9.88 8.01
C LEU A 259 9.86 10.78 8.62
N ALA A 260 9.97 10.83 9.94
CA ALA A 260 11.06 11.55 10.57
C ALA A 260 12.40 10.89 10.25
N GLN A 261 13.44 11.71 10.05
CA GLN A 261 14.79 11.23 9.77
C GLN A 261 15.32 10.31 10.88
N ASP A 262 14.91 10.56 12.12
CA ASP A 262 15.28 9.74 13.28
C ASP A 262 14.66 8.34 13.21
N ASP A 263 13.41 8.21 12.75
CA ASP A 263 12.74 6.90 12.59
C ASP A 263 13.49 6.02 11.60
N TYR A 264 14.01 6.59 10.51
CA TYR A 264 14.85 5.87 9.54
C TYR A 264 16.11 5.25 10.17
N SER A 265 16.59 5.83 11.27
CA SER A 265 17.78 5.34 11.97
C SER A 265 17.45 4.42 13.15
N VAL A 266 16.41 4.75 13.91
CA VAL A 266 16.03 4.06 15.16
C VAL A 266 15.37 2.72 14.89
N ILE A 267 14.47 2.64 13.90
CA ILE A 267 13.73 1.41 13.58
C ILE A 267 14.67 0.26 13.19
N PRO A 268 15.62 0.43 12.23
CA PRO A 268 16.58 -0.61 11.91
C PRO A 268 17.48 -0.98 13.10
N GLN A 269 17.93 0.02 13.87
CA GLN A 269 18.75 -0.24 15.05
C GLN A 269 18.01 -1.08 16.10
N ALA A 270 16.70 -0.87 16.26
CA ALA A 270 15.85 -1.66 17.14
C ALA A 270 15.56 -3.06 16.58
N ALA A 271 15.40 -3.22 15.26
CA ALA A 271 15.03 -4.49 14.65
C ALA A 271 16.23 -5.43 14.41
N ILE A 272 17.31 -4.92 13.80
CA ILE A 272 18.47 -5.71 13.36
C ILE A 272 19.76 -5.38 14.13
N GLY A 273 19.71 -4.44 15.08
CA GLY A 273 20.86 -4.08 15.92
C GLY A 273 21.93 -3.23 15.21
N THR A 274 21.66 -2.76 13.99
CA THR A 274 22.52 -1.90 13.19
C THR A 274 21.70 -0.93 12.32
N GLN A 275 22.36 0.07 11.74
CA GLN A 275 21.76 0.93 10.72
C GLN A 275 21.68 0.21 9.35
N ILE A 276 20.82 0.72 8.47
CA ILE A 276 20.75 0.32 7.06
C ILE A 276 22.11 0.58 6.39
N THR A 277 22.55 -0.34 5.54
CA THR A 277 23.79 -0.19 4.78
C THR A 277 23.68 1.04 3.86
N PRO A 278 24.66 1.95 3.83
CA PRO A 278 24.59 3.13 2.98
C PRO A 278 24.35 2.76 1.50
N GLY A 279 23.33 3.36 0.89
CA GLY A 279 22.91 3.04 -0.47
C GLY A 279 21.89 1.90 -0.58
N HIS A 280 21.55 1.23 0.51
CA HIS A 280 20.37 0.36 0.61
C HIS A 280 19.16 1.19 1.05
N GLY A 281 17.97 0.62 0.88
CA GLY A 281 16.71 1.20 1.35
C GLY A 281 15.96 0.26 2.30
N VAL A 282 14.71 0.63 2.55
CA VAL A 282 13.75 -0.17 3.32
C VAL A 282 12.49 -0.33 2.49
N VAL A 283 11.88 -1.51 2.51
CA VAL A 283 10.51 -1.70 2.02
C VAL A 283 9.61 -1.87 3.23
N ALA A 284 8.55 -1.09 3.34
CA ALA A 284 7.61 -1.17 4.47
C ALA A 284 6.17 -0.97 4.00
N GLY A 285 5.21 -1.18 4.87
CA GLY A 285 3.82 -0.98 4.48
C GLY A 285 2.81 -1.50 5.47
N GLU A 286 1.55 -1.44 5.06
CA GLU A 286 0.42 -1.98 5.78
C GLU A 286 -0.28 -3.06 4.94
N VAL A 287 -0.82 -4.09 5.60
CA VAL A 287 -1.69 -5.08 4.98
C VAL A 287 -3.14 -4.83 5.41
N HIS A 288 -4.01 -4.53 4.45
CA HIS A 288 -5.44 -4.38 4.64
C HIS A 288 -6.20 -5.40 3.81
N ASP A 289 -7.47 -5.57 4.16
CA ASP A 289 -8.41 -6.33 3.38
C ASP A 289 -9.15 -5.46 2.34
N CYS A 290 -10.08 -6.04 1.58
CA CYS A 290 -10.83 -5.34 0.53
C CYS A 290 -11.76 -4.24 1.06
N GLY A 291 -12.02 -4.20 2.37
CA GLY A 291 -12.82 -3.19 3.06
C GLY A 291 -12.02 -2.00 3.58
N ASP A 292 -10.71 -1.94 3.29
CA ASP A 292 -9.76 -0.97 3.84
C ASP A 292 -9.65 -1.07 5.38
N VAL A 293 -9.63 -2.31 5.88
CA VAL A 293 -9.41 -2.63 7.30
C VAL A 293 -8.07 -3.34 7.46
N ARG A 294 -7.24 -2.86 8.39
CA ARG A 294 -5.95 -3.45 8.71
C ARG A 294 -6.11 -4.90 9.17
N LEU A 295 -5.25 -5.78 8.67
CA LEU A 295 -5.26 -7.20 9.01
C LEU A 295 -4.20 -7.51 10.06
N THR A 296 -4.61 -8.21 11.11
CA THR A 296 -3.72 -8.91 12.05
C THR A 296 -3.43 -10.31 11.51
N ASN A 297 -2.25 -10.84 11.84
CA ASN A 297 -1.78 -12.18 11.46
C ASN A 297 -1.44 -12.36 9.97
N ALA A 298 -1.47 -11.30 9.16
CA ALA A 298 -0.94 -11.34 7.81
C ALA A 298 0.60 -11.40 7.81
N VAL A 299 1.17 -12.05 6.79
CA VAL A 299 2.61 -12.03 6.49
C VAL A 299 2.84 -11.26 5.20
N ALA A 300 3.97 -10.58 5.10
CA ALA A 300 4.40 -9.90 3.88
C ALA A 300 5.91 -10.04 3.74
N ASP A 301 6.41 -10.10 2.52
CA ASP A 301 7.85 -10.16 2.23
C ASP A 301 8.13 -9.63 0.82
N ILE A 302 9.40 -9.70 0.40
CA ILE A 302 9.88 -9.22 -0.90
C ILE A 302 10.68 -10.28 -1.67
N ASP A 303 10.79 -10.11 -2.99
CA ASP A 303 11.60 -10.95 -3.89
C ASP A 303 13.08 -10.54 -4.00
N GLN A 304 13.62 -9.83 -3.00
CA GLN A 304 15.01 -9.38 -2.97
C GLN A 304 15.73 -9.82 -1.68
N GLU A 305 17.05 -9.93 -1.76
CA GLU A 305 17.90 -10.11 -0.57
C GLU A 305 17.69 -8.95 0.41
N HIS A 306 17.52 -9.28 1.68
CA HIS A 306 17.34 -8.31 2.76
C HIS A 306 17.78 -8.97 4.08
N VAL A 307 18.08 -8.16 5.10
CA VAL A 307 18.59 -8.68 6.38
C VAL A 307 17.47 -9.30 7.22
N LEU A 308 16.33 -8.61 7.32
CA LEU A 308 15.20 -9.05 8.13
C LEU A 308 13.89 -8.43 7.64
N THR A 309 12.87 -9.27 7.48
CA THR A 309 11.47 -8.84 7.52
C THR A 309 10.96 -8.84 8.96
N THR A 310 10.51 -7.67 9.42
CA THR A 310 10.03 -7.40 10.77
C THR A 310 8.59 -6.89 10.77
N TYR A 311 7.92 -7.00 11.91
CA TYR A 311 6.56 -6.53 12.16
C TYR A 311 6.55 -5.62 13.38
N PHE A 312 5.48 -4.85 13.57
CA PHE A 312 5.45 -3.79 14.58
C PHE A 312 4.47 -4.08 15.71
N THR A 313 4.71 -3.46 16.88
CA THR A 313 3.78 -3.46 18.01
C THR A 313 2.44 -2.81 17.65
N SER A 314 1.43 -2.98 18.51
CA SER A 314 0.10 -2.40 18.32
C SER A 314 -0.03 -0.93 18.76
N ASN A 315 1.08 -0.24 19.07
CA ASN A 315 1.04 1.15 19.50
C ASN A 315 0.95 2.08 18.28
N GLU A 316 -0.24 2.59 17.99
CA GLU A 316 -0.50 3.42 16.81
C GLU A 316 0.25 4.76 16.82
N GLU A 317 0.55 5.30 18.01
CA GLU A 317 1.23 6.59 18.15
C GLU A 317 2.75 6.48 17.98
N SER A 318 3.30 5.30 18.29
CA SER A 318 4.73 5.00 18.22
C SER A 318 4.93 3.52 17.90
N PRO A 319 4.70 3.12 16.64
CA PRO A 319 4.91 1.74 16.22
C PRO A 319 6.40 1.41 16.26
N LEU A 320 6.76 0.43 17.08
CA LEU A 320 8.13 -0.06 17.19
C LEU A 320 8.23 -1.49 16.65
N PRO A 321 9.37 -1.88 16.06
CA PRO A 321 9.59 -3.28 15.68
C PRO A 321 9.42 -4.22 16.87
N ASP A 322 8.70 -5.30 16.66
CA ASP A 322 8.58 -6.43 17.58
C ASP A 322 9.42 -7.59 17.05
N GLN A 323 10.58 -7.82 17.69
CA GLN A 323 11.50 -8.89 17.30
C GLN A 323 10.91 -10.30 17.51
N ALA A 324 9.86 -10.44 18.31
CA ALA A 324 9.18 -11.72 18.54
C ALA A 324 8.03 -11.95 17.56
N ALA A 325 7.56 -10.90 16.87
CA ALA A 325 6.45 -11.00 15.96
C ALA A 325 6.83 -11.79 14.70
N LYS A 326 5.89 -12.63 14.27
CA LYS A 326 6.01 -13.47 13.06
C LYS A 326 5.02 -13.08 11.96
N SER A 327 4.16 -12.12 12.27
CA SER A 327 3.09 -11.62 11.43
C SER A 327 2.68 -10.24 11.93
N THR A 328 1.90 -9.53 11.13
CA THR A 328 1.33 -8.23 11.47
C THR A 328 0.52 -8.25 12.76
N SER A 329 0.61 -7.16 13.52
CA SER A 329 -0.25 -6.86 14.68
C SER A 329 -1.53 -6.13 14.22
N SER A 330 -2.27 -5.53 15.15
CA SER A 330 -3.45 -4.70 14.83
C SER A 330 -3.16 -3.48 13.94
N LEU A 331 -1.90 -3.10 13.75
CA LEU A 331 -1.54 -2.02 12.83
C LEU A 331 -1.34 -2.50 11.39
N GLY A 332 -1.33 -3.82 11.14
CA GLY A 332 -1.07 -4.34 9.78
C GLY A 332 0.35 -4.08 9.27
N LEU A 333 1.25 -3.56 10.10
CA LEU A 333 2.56 -3.04 9.67
C LEU A 333 3.62 -4.13 9.50
N TYR A 334 4.41 -4.00 8.44
CA TYR A 334 5.59 -4.81 8.14
C TYR A 334 6.74 -3.96 7.57
N ALA A 335 7.96 -4.47 7.64
CA ALA A 335 9.12 -3.90 6.93
C ALA A 335 10.18 -4.94 6.61
N ALA A 336 10.65 -4.98 5.37
CA ALA A 336 11.89 -5.64 4.94
C ALA A 336 13.05 -4.62 4.99
N LEU A 337 14.07 -4.94 5.78
CA LEU A 337 15.15 -4.03 6.14
C LEU A 337 16.45 -4.35 5.41
N ASP A 338 17.17 -3.28 5.06
CA ASP A 338 18.50 -3.30 4.44
C ASP A 338 18.50 -3.93 3.05
N VAL A 339 17.60 -3.43 2.20
CA VAL A 339 17.34 -3.94 0.85
C VAL A 339 18.21 -3.20 -0.17
N PRO A 340 18.96 -3.90 -1.04
CA PRO A 340 19.70 -3.26 -2.12
C PRO A 340 18.80 -2.40 -3.02
N GLU A 341 19.35 -1.31 -3.56
CA GLU A 341 18.66 -0.50 -4.58
C GLU A 341 18.33 -1.36 -5.81
N GLY A 342 17.09 -1.28 -6.31
CA GLY A 342 16.68 -2.04 -7.47
C GLY A 342 15.16 -2.25 -7.56
N PRO A 343 14.70 -2.97 -8.60
CA PRO A 343 13.31 -3.39 -8.68
C PRO A 343 13.01 -4.37 -7.54
N VAL A 344 11.79 -4.32 -7.03
CA VAL A 344 11.32 -5.23 -5.98
C VAL A 344 9.86 -5.57 -6.22
N THR A 345 9.49 -6.82 -5.99
CA THR A 345 8.12 -7.25 -5.84
C THR A 345 7.83 -7.46 -4.36
N VAL A 346 6.75 -6.86 -3.89
CA VAL A 346 6.25 -7.03 -2.52
C VAL A 346 4.95 -7.81 -2.59
N ALA A 347 4.76 -8.79 -1.71
CA ALA A 347 3.50 -9.51 -1.63
C ALA A 347 3.10 -9.78 -0.18
N ALA A 348 1.81 -10.02 0.02
CA ALA A 348 1.24 -10.37 1.31
C ALA A 348 0.29 -11.58 1.20
N GLY A 349 0.15 -12.31 2.30
CA GLY A 349 -0.74 -13.46 2.42
C GLY A 349 -1.15 -13.75 3.86
N GLY A 350 -2.08 -14.68 4.04
CA GLY A 350 -2.54 -15.09 5.36
C GLY A 350 -3.45 -16.31 5.32
N PHE A 351 -3.82 -16.85 6.48
CA PHE A 351 -4.76 -17.96 6.55
C PHE A 351 -6.22 -17.48 6.65
N ILE A 352 -7.10 -18.13 5.87
CA ILE A 352 -8.56 -18.11 6.03
C ILE A 352 -9.06 -19.55 5.98
N ASP A 353 -9.69 -20.01 7.06
CA ASP A 353 -10.23 -21.37 7.20
C ASP A 353 -9.17 -22.46 6.89
N GLY A 354 -7.93 -22.25 7.34
CA GLY A 354 -6.79 -23.14 7.15
C GLY A 354 -6.18 -23.13 5.74
N LYS A 355 -6.63 -22.24 4.85
CA LYS A 355 -6.09 -22.06 3.50
C LYS A 355 -5.26 -20.79 3.42
N PHE A 356 -4.07 -20.89 2.86
CA PHE A 356 -3.22 -19.72 2.65
C PHE A 356 -3.73 -18.96 1.42
N VAL A 357 -4.20 -17.73 1.62
CA VAL A 357 -4.78 -16.86 0.58
C VAL A 357 -3.85 -15.68 0.29
N ALA A 358 -3.82 -15.23 -0.96
CA ALA A 358 -3.13 -14.01 -1.35
C ALA A 358 -3.87 -12.77 -0.85
N LEU A 359 -3.10 -11.75 -0.41
CA LEU A 359 -3.60 -10.43 0.01
C LEU A 359 -3.06 -9.30 -0.86
N GLY A 360 -2.51 -9.66 -2.03
CA GLY A 360 -2.02 -8.72 -3.03
C GLY A 360 -0.52 -8.85 -3.29
N GLN A 361 -0.11 -8.24 -4.39
CA GLN A 361 1.28 -8.10 -4.82
C GLN A 361 1.44 -6.76 -5.55
N HIS A 362 2.59 -6.10 -5.38
CA HIS A 362 2.89 -4.85 -6.05
C HIS A 362 4.37 -4.79 -6.43
N ARG A 363 4.66 -4.34 -7.66
CA ARG A 363 6.03 -4.01 -8.10
C ARG A 363 6.41 -2.61 -7.62
N ALA A 364 7.62 -2.42 -7.17
CA ALA A 364 8.12 -1.12 -6.76
C ALA A 364 9.62 -1.02 -7.08
N TRP A 365 10.22 0.11 -6.75
CA TRP A 365 11.65 0.31 -6.82
C TRP A 365 12.18 0.76 -5.47
N VAL A 366 13.19 0.05 -4.95
CA VAL A 366 13.93 0.45 -3.77
C VAL A 366 14.94 1.52 -4.15
N TYR A 367 14.82 2.69 -3.55
CA TYR A 367 15.76 3.79 -3.70
C TYR A 367 16.77 3.81 -2.56
N LYS A 368 17.98 4.29 -2.86
CA LYS A 368 19.03 4.50 -1.86
C LYS A 368 18.53 5.37 -0.71
N ASP A 369 18.85 4.95 0.51
CA ASP A 369 18.64 5.71 1.73
C ASP A 369 17.19 6.21 1.89
N THR A 370 16.22 5.42 1.39
CA THR A 370 14.80 5.79 1.26
C THR A 370 13.90 4.65 1.73
N VAL A 371 12.76 5.00 2.33
CA VAL A 371 11.68 4.04 2.61
C VAL A 371 10.73 3.96 1.41
N THR A 372 10.59 2.76 0.86
CA THR A 372 9.60 2.41 -0.15
C THR A 372 8.40 1.80 0.56
N SER A 373 7.29 2.54 0.60
CA SER A 373 6.05 2.10 1.25
C SER A 373 5.11 1.47 0.24
N VAL A 374 4.67 0.23 0.48
CA VAL A 374 3.64 -0.48 -0.30
C VAL A 374 2.52 -0.87 0.64
N THR A 375 1.33 -0.29 0.49
CA THR A 375 0.19 -0.64 1.33
C THR A 375 -0.84 -1.42 0.51
N PHE A 376 -1.18 -2.63 0.96
CA PHE A 376 -2.19 -3.46 0.30
C PHE A 376 -3.58 -3.06 0.78
N LYS A 377 -4.47 -2.66 -0.15
CA LYS A 377 -5.86 -2.25 0.11
C LYS A 377 -6.79 -2.88 -0.92
N GLY A 378 -6.70 -4.21 -1.04
CA GLY A 378 -7.29 -4.95 -2.15
C GLY A 378 -6.56 -4.76 -3.48
N LEU A 379 -7.16 -5.25 -4.57
CA LEU A 379 -6.64 -5.11 -5.93
C LEU A 379 -7.02 -3.77 -6.54
N GLN A 380 -6.05 -3.15 -7.21
CA GLN A 380 -6.22 -1.98 -8.05
C GLN A 380 -6.40 -2.39 -9.52
N PRO A 381 -7.16 -1.61 -10.32
CA PRO A 381 -7.38 -1.85 -11.74
C PRO A 381 -6.13 -2.22 -12.56
N TYR A 382 -5.01 -1.54 -12.32
CA TYR A 382 -3.77 -1.76 -13.10
C TYR A 382 -3.02 -3.05 -12.72
N GLN A 383 -3.40 -3.72 -11.62
CA GLN A 383 -2.79 -4.99 -11.20
C GLN A 383 -3.41 -6.21 -11.90
N VAL A 384 -4.60 -6.04 -12.50
CA VAL A 384 -5.35 -7.11 -13.18
C VAL A 384 -5.54 -6.87 -14.67
N SER A 385 -5.21 -5.67 -15.18
CA SER A 385 -5.37 -5.32 -16.59
C SER A 385 -4.15 -5.72 -17.42
N GLU A 386 -4.34 -6.63 -18.37
CA GLU A 386 -3.45 -6.83 -19.53
C GLU A 386 -3.89 -6.00 -20.75
#